data_AF-A0A354EM79-F1
#
_entry.id   AF-A0A354EM79-F1
#
_cell.length_a   1.000
_cell.length_b   1.000
_cell.length_c   1.000
_cell.angle_alpha   90.00
_cell.angle_beta   90.00
_cell.angle_gamma   90.00
#
_symmetry.space_group_name_H-M   'P 1'
#
loop_
_entity.id
_entity.type
_entity.pdbx_description
1 polymer ?
#
loop_
_entity_poly.entity_id
_entity_poly.type
_entity_poly.pdbx_seq_one_letter_code
_entity_poly.pdbx_strand_id
1 'polypeptide(L)'
;MSNFIKNFFENDNPLSIQKVAASLFALVLMRTFLEFFSNPDPSGFIFGWETTYLHFPLFYFSLFLFFTLILLLLTRKTIDRIWNFLLPSFILILLPPVIDLFSKDNQVTAISYIATEPQNFISLFFKFPQFSTQPGITMGIQVTAFLILSLLGLFILKNTNNIFKSAIGVLWGYLFLFFCAIIPSIVALPYIWQNQIDSAEKIYNSALNSGLIQVTRQALPLSLTTANQQAFFHAIFMAQSFWLLVVIQLFFIFILPNLKYRKMFLENFPYTRIIYWTFIALIGIYLNQKTFVT
;
A
#
# COMPACT_ATOMS: atom_id res chain seq x y z
N MET A 1 -17.88 -7.30 30.60
CA MET A 1 -16.95 -6.80 29.54
C MET A 1 -16.33 -5.50 30.06
N SER A 2 -15.00 -5.37 30.08
CA SER A 2 -14.33 -4.15 30.60
C SER A 2 -14.80 -2.90 29.84
N ASN A 3 -14.95 -1.76 30.53
CA ASN A 3 -15.32 -0.47 29.93
C ASN A 3 -14.41 -0.09 28.75
N PHE A 4 -13.14 -0.52 28.79
CA PHE A 4 -12.19 -0.34 27.70
C PHE A 4 -12.64 -1.03 26.40
N ILE A 5 -12.99 -2.32 26.47
CA ILE A 5 -13.43 -3.11 25.30
C ILE A 5 -14.74 -2.54 24.75
N LYS A 6 -15.65 -2.11 25.63
CA LYS A 6 -16.89 -1.47 25.19
C LYS A 6 -16.58 -0.20 24.41
N ASN A 7 -15.79 0.71 24.97
CA ASN A 7 -15.41 1.96 24.33
C ASN A 7 -14.66 1.75 23.01
N PHE A 8 -13.76 0.77 22.94
CA PHE A 8 -12.99 0.49 21.72
C PHE A 8 -13.86 0.08 20.51
N PHE A 9 -14.96 -0.63 20.74
CA PHE A 9 -15.84 -1.13 19.66
C PHE A 9 -17.10 -0.28 19.43
N GLU A 10 -17.46 0.60 20.36
CA GLU A 10 -18.74 1.32 20.38
C GLU A 10 -18.58 2.84 20.47
N ASN A 11 -17.37 3.39 20.37
CA ASN A 11 -17.14 4.82 20.38
C ASN A 11 -17.54 5.46 19.05
N ASP A 12 -18.51 6.37 19.11
CA ASP A 12 -19.07 7.11 17.97
C ASP A 12 -18.70 8.62 18.02
N ASN A 13 -17.74 9.02 18.86
CA ASN A 13 -17.33 10.43 18.99
C ASN A 13 -16.74 10.96 17.67
N PRO A 14 -17.13 12.16 17.20
CA PRO A 14 -16.68 12.67 15.92
C PRO A 14 -15.16 12.89 15.91
N LEU A 15 -14.49 12.38 14.88
CA LEU A 15 -13.05 12.57 14.69
C LEU A 15 -12.81 13.54 13.54
N SER A 16 -12.11 14.64 13.82
CA SER A 16 -11.68 15.56 12.76
C SER A 16 -10.69 14.87 11.82
N ILE A 17 -10.85 15.05 10.52
CA ILE A 17 -9.97 14.49 9.48
C ILE A 17 -8.50 14.86 9.73
N GLN A 18 -8.22 16.09 10.19
CA GLN A 18 -6.86 16.54 10.50
C GLN A 18 -6.21 15.70 11.61
N LYS A 19 -6.96 15.36 12.68
CA LYS A 19 -6.45 14.49 13.75
C LYS A 19 -6.14 13.09 13.24
N VAL A 20 -7.01 12.53 12.39
CA VAL A 20 -6.77 11.20 11.80
C VAL A 20 -5.53 11.21 10.92
N ALA A 21 -5.40 12.21 10.04
CA ALA A 21 -4.25 12.35 9.17
C ALA A 21 -2.94 12.57 9.96
N ALA A 22 -2.94 13.47 10.95
CA ALA A 22 -1.78 13.72 11.79
C ALA A 22 -1.38 12.49 12.61
N SER A 23 -2.36 11.75 13.15
CA SER A 23 -2.09 10.53 13.93
C SER A 23 -1.51 9.41 13.06
N LEU A 24 -2.06 9.19 11.87
CA LEU A 24 -1.51 8.21 10.93
C LEU A 24 -0.10 8.59 10.49
N PHE A 25 0.12 9.85 10.14
CA PHE A 25 1.44 10.33 9.75
C PHE A 25 2.46 10.16 10.89
N ALA A 26 2.10 10.52 12.12
CA ALA A 26 2.95 10.32 13.29
C ALA A 26 3.27 8.84 13.56
N LEU A 27 2.27 7.95 13.46
CA LEU A 27 2.47 6.50 13.61
C LEU A 27 3.40 5.95 12.53
N VAL A 28 3.27 6.41 11.28
CA VAL A 28 4.16 5.99 10.19
C VAL A 28 5.57 6.48 10.42
N LEU A 29 5.77 7.74 10.82
CA LEU A 29 7.10 8.24 11.14
C LEU A 29 7.74 7.47 12.30
N MET A 30 6.96 7.17 13.34
CA MET A 30 7.44 6.36 14.46
C MET A 30 7.81 4.95 14.00
N ARG A 31 6.99 4.33 13.14
CA ARG A 31 7.29 3.04 12.51
C ARG A 31 8.61 3.08 11.74
N THR A 32 8.77 4.05 10.85
CA THR A 32 9.99 4.20 10.03
C THR A 32 11.21 4.45 10.90
N PHE A 33 11.07 5.22 11.98
CA PHE A 33 12.13 5.42 12.95
C PHE A 33 12.53 4.11 13.63
N LEU A 34 11.57 3.30 14.08
CA LEU A 34 11.85 1.98 14.68
C LEU A 34 12.51 1.02 13.68
N GLU A 35 12.14 1.10 12.41
CA GLU A 35 12.71 0.27 11.34
C GLU A 35 14.22 0.49 11.18
N PHE A 36 14.71 1.71 11.39
CA PHE A 36 16.16 2.00 11.37
C PHE A 36 16.94 1.22 12.44
N PHE A 37 16.30 0.90 13.57
CA PHE A 37 16.94 0.13 14.64
C PHE A 37 16.81 -1.36 14.44
N SER A 38 15.69 -1.83 13.87
CA SER A 38 15.47 -3.25 13.62
C SER A 38 16.31 -3.78 12.48
N ASN A 39 16.64 -2.93 11.50
CA ASN A 39 17.47 -3.32 10.37
C ASN A 39 18.63 -2.35 10.10
N PRO A 40 19.67 -2.37 10.95
CA PRO A 40 20.88 -1.62 10.67
C PRO A 40 21.62 -2.32 9.53
N ASP A 41 21.46 -1.81 8.31
CA ASP A 41 22.35 -2.18 7.21
C ASP A 41 23.81 -1.95 7.66
N PRO A 42 24.73 -2.91 7.46
CA PRO A 42 26.16 -2.73 7.79
C PRO A 42 26.80 -1.47 7.19
N SER A 43 26.21 -0.91 6.12
CA SER A 43 26.61 0.35 5.48
C SER A 43 25.98 1.61 6.08
N GLY A 44 25.05 1.47 7.04
CA GLY A 44 24.29 2.57 7.63
C GLY A 44 23.16 3.09 6.74
N PHE A 45 22.56 2.24 5.89
CA PHE A 45 21.50 2.64 4.97
C PHE A 45 20.29 3.21 5.71
N ILE A 46 20.03 4.49 5.45
CA ILE A 46 18.84 5.23 5.90
C ILE A 46 17.94 5.40 4.68
N PHE A 47 16.66 5.10 4.83
CA PHE A 47 15.65 5.36 3.82
C PHE A 47 15.71 6.82 3.35
N GLY A 48 15.69 7.02 2.03
CA GLY A 48 15.60 8.36 1.44
C GLY A 48 14.36 9.13 1.90
N TRP A 49 14.37 10.43 1.66
CA TRP A 49 13.25 11.32 2.01
C TRP A 49 11.97 10.93 1.25
N GLU A 50 12.12 10.47 0.02
CA GLU A 50 11.04 9.98 -0.84
C GLU A 50 10.35 8.75 -0.23
N THR A 51 11.11 7.82 0.33
CA THR A 51 10.57 6.64 1.00
C THR A 51 9.89 7.03 2.31
N THR A 52 10.56 7.85 3.12
CA THR A 52 10.14 8.23 4.48
C THR A 52 8.91 9.15 4.49
N TYR A 53 8.85 10.14 3.60
CA TYR A 53 7.84 11.20 3.65
C TYR A 53 6.76 11.08 2.57
N LEU A 54 6.98 10.30 1.49
CA LEU A 54 5.98 10.12 0.44
C LEU A 54 5.45 8.69 0.42
N HIS A 55 6.31 7.73 0.09
CA HIS A 55 5.90 6.37 -0.21
C HIS A 55 5.30 5.66 1.01
N PHE A 56 6.02 5.57 2.13
CA PHE A 56 5.50 4.89 3.32
C PHE A 56 4.22 5.54 3.84
N PRO A 57 4.13 6.87 4.04
CA PRO A 57 2.87 7.49 4.42
C PRO A 57 1.73 7.12 3.47
N LEU A 58 1.90 7.29 2.16
CA LEU A 58 0.84 6.98 1.18
C LEU A 58 0.41 5.52 1.21
N PHE A 59 1.34 4.58 1.40
CA PHE A 59 1.03 3.16 1.59
C PHE A 59 0.14 2.93 2.82
N TYR A 60 0.52 3.48 3.98
CA TYR A 60 -0.26 3.31 5.22
C TYR A 60 -1.60 4.04 5.18
N PHE A 61 -1.67 5.21 4.56
CA PHE A 61 -2.93 5.88 4.28
C PHE A 61 -3.84 5.03 3.40
N SER A 62 -3.29 4.44 2.33
CA SER A 62 -4.04 3.56 1.43
C SER A 62 -4.59 2.32 2.17
N LEU A 63 -3.78 1.69 3.03
CA LEU A 63 -4.24 0.59 3.89
C LEU A 63 -5.37 1.02 4.83
N PHE A 64 -5.22 2.15 5.51
CA PHE A 64 -6.21 2.65 6.45
C PHE A 64 -7.55 2.95 5.76
N LEU A 65 -7.50 3.61 4.60
CA LEU A 65 -8.70 3.94 3.83
C LEU A 65 -9.35 2.70 3.21
N PHE A 66 -8.55 1.73 2.76
CA PHE A 66 -9.09 0.46 2.27
C PHE A 66 -9.81 -0.33 3.37
N PHE A 67 -9.24 -0.43 4.57
CA PHE A 67 -9.93 -1.06 5.70
C PHE A 67 -11.16 -0.25 6.13
N THR A 68 -11.11 1.08 6.04
CA THR A 68 -12.28 1.94 6.25
C THR A 68 -13.40 1.57 5.26
N LEU A 69 -13.08 1.40 3.96
CA LEU A 69 -14.04 1.00 2.94
C LEU A 69 -14.67 -0.36 3.21
N ILE A 70 -13.86 -1.38 3.53
CA ILE A 70 -14.37 -2.71 3.88
C ILE A 70 -15.36 -2.62 5.04
N LEU A 71 -14.98 -1.90 6.11
CA LEU A 71 -15.82 -1.75 7.28
C LEU A 71 -17.11 -0.98 6.97
N LEU A 72 -17.04 0.10 6.19
CA LEU A 72 -18.23 0.85 5.76
C LEU A 72 -19.20 -0.04 4.99
N LEU A 73 -18.69 -0.79 4.01
CA LEU A 73 -19.51 -1.63 3.12
C LEU A 73 -20.17 -2.78 3.88
N LEU A 74 -19.44 -3.47 4.77
CA LEU A 74 -19.93 -4.67 5.44
C LEU A 74 -20.75 -4.38 6.69
N THR A 75 -20.38 -3.35 7.45
CA THR A 75 -21.01 -3.04 8.75
C THR A 75 -22.06 -1.93 8.67
N ARG A 76 -22.01 -1.08 7.63
CA ARG A 76 -22.87 0.10 7.46
C ARG A 76 -22.83 1.06 8.66
N LYS A 77 -21.74 1.04 9.43
CA LYS A 77 -21.51 1.98 10.54
C LYS A 77 -21.02 3.33 10.03
N THR A 78 -21.10 4.34 10.89
CA THR A 78 -20.60 5.68 10.57
C THR A 78 -19.08 5.67 10.43
N ILE A 79 -18.55 6.61 9.65
CA ILE A 79 -17.10 6.80 9.50
C ILE A 79 -16.44 7.04 10.85
N ASP A 80 -17.05 7.86 11.72
CA ASP A 80 -16.53 8.16 13.05
C ASP A 80 -16.33 6.89 13.89
N ARG A 81 -17.32 5.98 13.90
CA ARG A 81 -17.19 4.71 14.60
C ARG A 81 -16.04 3.86 14.08
N ILE A 82 -15.94 3.78 12.76
CA ILE A 82 -14.92 2.99 12.07
C ILE A 82 -13.53 3.57 12.36
N TRP A 83 -13.37 4.89 12.31
CA TRP A 83 -12.10 5.55 12.58
C TRP A 83 -11.70 5.50 14.05
N ASN A 84 -12.66 5.61 14.99
CA ASN A 84 -12.40 5.41 16.42
C ASN A 84 -11.90 4.00 16.74
N PHE A 85 -12.29 3.00 15.96
CA PHE A 85 -11.80 1.63 16.08
C PHE A 85 -10.47 1.42 15.33
N LEU A 86 -10.39 1.85 14.07
CA LEU A 86 -9.23 1.59 13.22
C LEU A 86 -8.00 2.37 13.67
N LEU A 87 -8.14 3.63 14.07
CA LEU A 87 -6.99 4.48 14.38
C LEU A 87 -6.16 3.94 15.56
N PRO A 88 -6.74 3.53 16.70
CA PRO A 88 -5.97 2.88 17.75
C PRO A 88 -5.51 1.47 17.35
N SER A 89 -6.28 0.73 16.53
CA SER A 89 -5.83 -0.57 16.00
C SER A 89 -4.57 -0.44 15.13
N PHE A 90 -4.40 0.70 14.46
CA PHE A 90 -3.23 1.00 13.63
C PHE A 90 -1.94 1.17 14.45
N ILE A 91 -1.99 1.28 15.78
CA ILE A 91 -0.77 1.22 16.59
C ILE A 91 0.00 -0.09 16.39
N LEU A 92 -0.71 -1.16 15.99
CA LEU A 92 -0.10 -2.46 15.69
C LEU A 92 0.92 -2.40 14.55
N ILE A 93 0.88 -1.38 13.67
CA ILE A 93 1.90 -1.24 12.61
C ILE A 93 3.31 -0.96 13.16
N LEU A 94 3.44 -0.64 14.45
CA LEU A 94 4.71 -0.50 15.16
C LEU A 94 5.29 -1.85 15.57
N LEU A 95 4.49 -2.92 15.59
CA LEU A 95 4.92 -4.25 16.01
C LEU A 95 5.95 -4.90 15.08
N PRO A 96 5.90 -4.79 13.73
CA PRO A 96 6.87 -5.44 12.87
C PRO A 96 8.33 -5.16 13.27
N PRO A 97 8.81 -3.90 13.32
CA PRO A 97 10.19 -3.64 13.72
C PRO A 97 10.50 -4.07 15.15
N VAL A 98 9.52 -4.00 16.07
CA VAL A 98 9.70 -4.45 17.46
C VAL A 98 9.87 -5.96 17.54
N ILE A 99 9.07 -6.74 16.82
CA ILE A 99 9.16 -8.21 16.80
C ILE A 99 10.44 -8.64 16.08
N ASP A 100 10.77 -7.96 14.98
CA ASP A 100 11.94 -8.29 14.17
C ASP A 100 13.24 -8.00 14.94
N LEU A 101 13.29 -7.01 15.85
CA LEU A 101 14.40 -6.79 16.79
C LEU A 101 14.73 -8.01 17.69
N PHE A 102 13.73 -8.82 18.02
CA PHE A 102 13.91 -10.00 18.89
C PHE A 102 14.07 -11.30 18.09
N SER A 103 13.92 -11.25 16.76
CA SER A 103 14.14 -12.42 15.91
C SER A 103 15.64 -12.64 15.75
N LYS A 104 16.13 -13.81 16.17
CA LYS A 104 17.56 -14.19 16.15
C LYS A 104 18.11 -14.45 14.76
N ASP A 105 17.28 -14.37 13.73
CA ASP A 105 17.71 -14.48 12.35
C ASP A 105 18.43 -13.18 11.99
N ASN A 106 19.77 -13.19 12.07
CA ASN A 106 20.67 -12.09 11.67
C ASN A 106 20.54 -11.68 10.18
N GLN A 107 19.51 -12.14 9.50
CA GLN A 107 19.06 -11.69 8.19
C GLN A 107 17.73 -10.98 8.38
N VAL A 108 17.74 -9.87 9.13
CA VAL A 108 16.60 -8.94 9.10
C VAL A 108 16.53 -8.44 7.67
N THR A 109 15.63 -9.04 6.90
CA THR A 109 15.40 -8.63 5.52
C THR A 109 14.60 -7.35 5.57
N ALA A 110 15.10 -6.29 4.92
CA ALA A 110 14.45 -4.99 4.92
C ALA A 110 13.01 -5.11 4.41
N ILE A 111 12.15 -4.17 4.82
CA ILE A 111 10.82 -4.03 4.21
C ILE A 111 11.02 -3.94 2.70
N SER A 112 10.65 -5.00 1.99
CA SER A 112 10.76 -5.08 0.55
C SER A 112 9.46 -5.56 -0.05
N TYR A 113 9.21 -5.12 -1.28
CA TYR A 113 8.18 -5.71 -2.11
C TYR A 113 8.67 -7.03 -2.69
N ILE A 114 7.74 -7.84 -3.15
CA ILE A 114 8.04 -9.16 -3.69
C ILE A 114 7.88 -9.10 -5.20
N ALA A 115 9.00 -9.21 -5.91
CA ALA A 115 9.05 -9.39 -7.35
C ALA A 115 9.21 -10.90 -7.64
N THR A 116 8.19 -11.51 -8.22
CA THR A 116 8.15 -12.95 -8.52
C THR A 116 7.43 -13.19 -9.85
N GLU A 117 7.67 -14.34 -10.45
CA GLU A 117 7.02 -14.73 -11.70
C GLU A 117 5.54 -15.15 -11.49
N PRO A 118 4.68 -15.06 -12.52
CA PRO A 118 3.25 -15.38 -12.42
C PRO A 118 2.96 -16.78 -11.87
N GLN A 119 3.76 -17.78 -12.26
CA GLN A 119 3.61 -19.16 -11.79
C GLN A 119 3.76 -19.32 -10.28
N ASN A 120 4.43 -18.36 -9.62
CA ASN A 120 4.70 -18.38 -8.19
C ASN A 120 3.68 -17.56 -7.38
N PHE A 121 2.68 -16.93 -8.01
CA PHE A 121 1.71 -16.08 -7.29
C PHE A 121 0.87 -16.87 -6.30
N ILE A 122 0.39 -18.05 -6.71
CA ILE A 122 -0.44 -18.91 -5.85
C ILE A 122 0.39 -19.42 -4.67
N SER A 123 1.60 -19.92 -4.91
CA SER A 123 2.47 -20.40 -3.84
C SER A 123 2.81 -19.26 -2.86
N LEU A 124 3.11 -18.06 -3.37
CA LEU A 124 3.36 -16.88 -2.55
C LEU A 124 2.14 -16.46 -1.72
N PHE A 125 0.93 -16.54 -2.30
CA PHE A 125 -0.32 -16.26 -1.59
C PHE A 125 -0.55 -17.17 -0.39
N PHE A 126 0.01 -18.38 -0.37
CA PHE A 126 -0.10 -19.29 0.78
C PHE A 126 1.10 -19.26 1.73
N LYS A 127 2.17 -18.50 1.43
CA LYS A 127 3.34 -18.37 2.31
C LYS A 127 3.10 -17.47 3.53
N PHE A 128 2.29 -16.44 3.40
CA PHE A 128 1.97 -15.50 4.49
C PHE A 128 1.31 -16.19 5.71
N PRO A 129 0.29 -17.06 5.54
CA PRO A 129 -0.31 -17.80 6.65
C PRO A 129 0.60 -18.86 7.28
N GLN A 130 1.68 -19.27 6.60
CA GLN A 130 2.59 -20.33 7.06
C GLN A 130 3.67 -19.84 8.01
N PHE A 131 3.73 -18.53 8.30
CA PHE A 131 4.78 -17.92 9.11
C PHE A 131 6.20 -18.23 8.62
N SER A 132 6.37 -18.32 7.30
CA SER A 132 7.66 -18.52 6.65
C SER A 132 8.39 -17.19 6.47
N THR A 133 9.64 -17.11 6.90
CA THR A 133 10.47 -15.90 6.77
C THR A 133 11.21 -15.90 5.42
N GLN A 134 11.08 -14.80 4.67
CA GLN A 134 11.79 -14.56 3.41
C GLN A 134 11.84 -13.03 3.17
N PRO A 135 12.70 -12.52 2.26
CA PRO A 135 12.70 -11.11 1.92
C PRO A 135 11.29 -10.58 1.59
N GLY A 136 10.89 -9.50 2.28
CA GLY A 136 9.56 -8.90 2.14
C GLY A 136 8.43 -9.58 2.92
N ILE A 137 8.72 -10.70 3.61
CA ILE A 137 7.78 -11.38 4.52
C ILE A 137 8.52 -11.74 5.83
N THR A 138 8.65 -10.77 6.73
CA THR A 138 9.21 -11.00 8.06
C THR A 138 8.17 -11.58 9.03
N MET A 139 8.65 -12.20 10.11
CA MET A 139 7.79 -12.70 11.18
C MET A 139 6.96 -11.58 11.80
N GLY A 140 7.57 -10.41 12.03
CA GLY A 140 6.89 -9.23 12.54
C GLY A 140 5.75 -8.75 11.63
N ILE A 141 5.97 -8.74 10.31
CA ILE A 141 4.92 -8.42 9.32
C ILE A 141 3.78 -9.43 9.39
N GLN A 142 4.07 -10.74 9.43
CA GLN A 142 3.07 -11.80 9.45
C GLN A 142 2.20 -11.75 10.72
N VAL A 143 2.83 -11.62 11.89
CA VAL A 143 2.12 -11.49 13.18
C VAL A 143 1.23 -10.25 13.17
N THR A 144 1.75 -9.12 12.70
CA THR A 144 0.99 -7.86 12.65
C THR A 144 -0.19 -7.95 11.69
N ALA A 145 0.01 -8.50 10.50
CA ALA A 145 -1.06 -8.72 9.54
C ALA A 145 -2.15 -9.64 10.12
N PHE A 146 -1.77 -10.74 10.77
CA PHE A 146 -2.70 -11.64 11.45
C PHE A 146 -3.52 -10.92 12.53
N LEU A 147 -2.89 -10.10 13.37
CA LEU A 147 -3.58 -9.35 14.42
C LEU A 147 -4.56 -8.31 13.85
N ILE A 148 -4.13 -7.52 12.85
CA ILE A 148 -4.97 -6.50 12.22
C ILE A 148 -6.17 -7.14 11.52
N LEU A 149 -5.95 -8.22 10.76
CA LEU A 149 -7.02 -8.95 10.09
C LEU A 149 -7.98 -9.60 11.09
N SER A 150 -7.46 -10.15 12.19
CA SER A 150 -8.29 -10.69 13.27
C SER A 150 -9.16 -9.61 13.92
N LEU A 151 -8.59 -8.44 14.22
CA LEU A 151 -9.35 -7.31 14.75
C LEU A 151 -10.42 -6.81 13.77
N LEU A 152 -10.09 -6.75 12.47
CA LEU A 152 -11.04 -6.39 11.41
C LEU A 152 -12.23 -7.36 11.39
N GLY A 153 -11.95 -8.67 11.41
CA GLY A 153 -12.98 -9.71 11.48
C GLY A 153 -13.84 -9.60 12.73
N LEU A 154 -13.22 -9.45 13.90
CA LEU A 154 -13.94 -9.29 15.18
C LEU A 154 -14.85 -8.06 15.17
N PHE A 155 -14.40 -6.93 14.63
CA PHE A 155 -15.23 -5.74 14.50
C PHE A 155 -16.44 -5.97 13.60
N ILE A 156 -16.25 -6.63 12.45
CA ILE A 156 -17.36 -6.96 11.54
C ILE A 156 -18.34 -7.92 12.21
N LEU A 157 -17.83 -8.98 12.84
CA LEU A 157 -18.64 -9.98 13.52
C LEU A 157 -19.48 -9.33 14.63
N LYS A 158 -18.86 -8.51 15.49
CA LYS A 158 -19.56 -7.84 16.59
C LYS A 158 -20.64 -6.86 16.11
N ASN A 159 -20.40 -6.16 14.98
CA ASN A 159 -21.35 -5.17 14.47
C ASN A 159 -22.43 -5.75 13.54
N THR A 160 -22.26 -6.97 13.03
CA THR A 160 -23.19 -7.58 12.07
C THR A 160 -23.79 -8.90 12.52
N ASN A 161 -23.23 -9.54 13.56
CA ASN A 161 -23.53 -10.92 13.99
C ASN A 161 -23.48 -11.95 12.85
N ASN A 162 -22.69 -11.69 11.81
CA ASN A 162 -22.62 -12.52 10.61
C ASN A 162 -21.18 -12.98 10.33
N ILE A 163 -20.94 -14.28 10.51
CA ILE A 163 -19.62 -14.88 10.35
C ILE A 163 -19.13 -14.86 8.90
N PHE A 164 -20.05 -14.96 7.93
CA PHE A 164 -19.72 -14.91 6.50
C PHE A 164 -19.24 -13.52 6.09
N LYS A 165 -19.90 -12.45 6.57
CA LYS A 165 -19.42 -11.07 6.37
C LYS A 165 -18.06 -10.86 7.01
N SER A 166 -17.82 -11.40 8.20
CA SER A 166 -16.52 -11.35 8.86
C SER A 166 -15.44 -12.03 8.02
N ALA A 167 -15.69 -13.25 7.55
CA ALA A 167 -14.76 -14.01 6.70
C ALA A 167 -14.45 -13.27 5.38
N ILE A 168 -15.48 -12.71 4.72
CA ILE A 168 -15.31 -11.88 3.52
C ILE A 168 -14.44 -10.66 3.81
N GLY A 169 -14.66 -9.95 4.93
CA GLY A 169 -13.86 -8.79 5.29
C GLY A 169 -12.40 -9.13 5.53
N VAL A 170 -12.13 -10.24 6.22
CA VAL A 170 -10.77 -10.76 6.42
C VAL A 170 -10.12 -11.14 5.09
N LEU A 171 -10.84 -11.86 4.23
CA LEU A 171 -10.34 -12.27 2.92
C LEU A 171 -10.00 -11.06 2.04
N TRP A 172 -10.86 -10.04 1.97
CA TRP A 172 -10.58 -8.83 1.21
C TRP A 172 -9.42 -8.02 1.80
N GLY A 173 -9.33 -7.93 3.13
CA GLY A 173 -8.19 -7.31 3.79
C GLY A 173 -6.88 -8.01 3.42
N TYR A 174 -6.88 -9.34 3.45
CA TYR A 174 -5.73 -10.16 3.07
C TYR A 174 -5.36 -10.01 1.59
N LEU A 175 -6.34 -10.08 0.68
CA LEU A 175 -6.14 -9.88 -0.76
C LEU A 175 -5.51 -8.51 -1.06
N PHE A 176 -5.90 -7.46 -0.34
CA PHE A 176 -5.33 -6.13 -0.54
C PHE A 176 -3.91 -6.00 -0.02
N LEU A 177 -3.61 -6.58 1.15
CA LEU A 177 -2.24 -6.66 1.65
C LEU A 177 -1.34 -7.40 0.66
N PHE A 178 -1.80 -8.54 0.16
CA PHE A 178 -1.10 -9.32 -0.86
C PHE A 178 -0.89 -8.51 -2.15
N PHE A 179 -1.96 -7.88 -2.67
CA PHE A 179 -1.90 -7.02 -3.84
C PHE A 179 -0.83 -5.94 -3.69
N CYS A 180 -0.79 -5.26 -2.54
CA CYS A 180 0.20 -4.22 -2.29
C CYS A 180 1.63 -4.78 -2.28
N ALA A 181 1.84 -5.97 -1.69
CA ALA A 181 3.16 -6.60 -1.59
C ALA A 181 3.73 -7.01 -2.96
N ILE A 182 2.87 -7.35 -3.93
CA ILE A 182 3.29 -7.84 -5.25
C ILE A 182 3.20 -6.81 -6.38
N ILE A 183 3.02 -5.51 -6.07
CA ILE A 183 2.94 -4.45 -7.10
C ILE A 183 4.09 -4.54 -8.13
N PRO A 184 5.37 -4.73 -7.74
CA PRO A 184 6.45 -4.90 -8.72
C PRO A 184 6.22 -6.07 -9.69
N SER A 185 5.71 -7.19 -9.19
CA SER A 185 5.37 -8.36 -10.00
C SER A 185 4.28 -8.02 -11.02
N ILE A 186 3.25 -7.27 -10.60
CA ILE A 186 2.14 -6.83 -11.48
C ILE A 186 2.66 -5.95 -12.61
N VAL A 187 3.59 -5.04 -12.32
CA VAL A 187 4.23 -4.18 -13.33
C VAL A 187 5.06 -4.99 -14.32
N ALA A 188 5.71 -6.06 -13.86
CA ALA A 188 6.52 -6.94 -14.71
C ALA A 188 5.67 -7.88 -15.62
N LEU A 189 4.40 -8.14 -15.28
CA LEU A 189 3.54 -9.09 -16.01
C LEU A 189 3.50 -8.92 -17.54
N PRO A 190 3.31 -7.70 -18.10
CA PRO A 190 3.19 -7.54 -19.55
C PRO A 190 4.45 -7.94 -20.31
N TYR A 191 5.61 -7.79 -19.68
CA TYR A 191 6.92 -8.11 -20.26
C TYR A 191 7.26 -9.58 -20.12
N ILE A 192 6.90 -10.20 -18.98
CA ILE A 192 7.04 -11.64 -18.76
C ILE A 192 6.18 -12.41 -19.78
N TRP A 193 4.97 -11.95 -20.06
CA TRP A 193 4.09 -12.56 -21.08
C TRP A 193 4.63 -12.43 -22.51
N GLN A 194 5.59 -11.53 -22.77
CA GLN A 194 6.29 -11.41 -24.04
C GLN A 194 7.50 -12.35 -24.14
N ASN A 195 7.63 -13.34 -23.23
CA ASN A 195 8.72 -14.33 -23.18
C ASN A 195 10.12 -13.72 -23.02
N GLN A 196 10.24 -12.60 -22.31
CA GLN A 196 11.56 -12.14 -21.84
C GLN A 196 12.10 -13.15 -20.82
N ILE A 197 13.32 -13.65 -21.03
CA ILE A 197 13.97 -14.69 -20.21
C ILE A 197 14.47 -14.14 -18.85
N ASP A 198 14.27 -12.84 -18.60
CA ASP A 198 14.74 -12.18 -17.40
C ASP A 198 13.84 -12.40 -16.19
N SER A 199 14.44 -12.44 -15.00
CA SER A 199 13.71 -12.50 -13.72
C SER A 199 12.76 -11.31 -13.55
N ALA A 200 11.64 -11.51 -12.84
CA ALA A 200 10.65 -10.45 -12.58
C ALA A 200 11.25 -9.17 -11.98
N GLU A 201 12.25 -9.31 -11.09
CA GLU A 201 12.97 -8.17 -10.49
C GLU A 201 13.75 -7.35 -11.54
N LYS A 202 14.51 -8.00 -12.42
CA LYS A 202 15.23 -7.33 -13.51
C LYS A 202 14.29 -6.62 -14.47
N ILE A 203 13.17 -7.27 -14.82
CA ILE A 203 12.15 -6.67 -15.68
C ILE A 203 11.54 -5.44 -15.00
N TYR A 204 11.21 -5.55 -13.71
CA TYR A 204 10.69 -4.42 -12.94
C TYR A 204 11.69 -3.25 -12.89
N ASN A 205 12.95 -3.52 -12.55
CA ASN A 205 14.00 -2.50 -12.50
C ASN A 205 14.25 -1.89 -13.89
N SER A 206 14.17 -2.69 -14.95
CA SER A 206 14.22 -2.19 -16.32
C SER A 206 13.03 -1.30 -16.62
N ALA A 207 11.80 -1.69 -16.25
CA ALA A 207 10.59 -0.91 -16.45
C ALA A 207 10.60 0.42 -15.66
N LEU A 208 11.19 0.45 -14.47
CA LEU A 208 11.44 1.69 -13.74
C LEU A 208 12.37 2.65 -14.51
N ASN A 209 13.37 2.10 -15.21
CA ASN A 209 14.35 2.87 -15.97
C ASN A 209 13.91 3.20 -17.41
N SER A 210 12.98 2.44 -17.99
CA SER A 210 12.57 2.51 -19.40
C SER A 210 11.08 2.87 -19.62
N GLY A 211 10.28 2.98 -18.55
CA GLY A 211 8.82 3.02 -18.64
C GLY A 211 8.16 4.40 -18.79
N LEU A 212 6.86 4.34 -19.10
CA LEU A 212 5.83 5.40 -19.33
C LEU A 212 5.74 6.53 -18.29
N ILE A 213 6.52 6.47 -17.21
CA ILE A 213 6.55 7.40 -16.08
C ILE A 213 7.96 8.02 -16.05
N GLN A 214 8.40 8.58 -17.17
CA GLN A 214 9.62 9.38 -17.20
C GLN A 214 9.39 10.69 -16.44
N VAL A 215 9.85 10.74 -15.19
CA VAL A 215 10.14 12.00 -14.51
C VAL A 215 11.38 12.61 -15.16
N THR A 216 11.21 13.22 -16.33
CA THR A 216 12.13 14.22 -16.92
C THR A 216 13.63 13.88 -16.97
N ARG A 217 14.06 12.63 -17.22
CA ARG A 217 15.51 12.32 -17.39
C ARG A 217 15.79 11.32 -18.50
N GLN A 218 16.91 11.55 -19.20
CA GLN A 218 17.52 10.61 -20.14
C GLN A 218 17.68 9.25 -19.47
N ALA A 219 17.09 8.21 -20.09
CA ALA A 219 17.22 6.83 -19.65
C ALA A 219 18.71 6.44 -19.62
N LEU A 220 19.27 6.34 -18.42
CA LEU A 220 20.59 5.75 -18.24
C LEU A 220 20.44 4.23 -18.35
N PRO A 221 21.34 3.55 -19.06
CA PRO A 221 21.42 2.08 -19.02
C PRO A 221 21.44 1.57 -17.58
N LEU A 222 20.75 0.46 -17.29
CA LEU A 222 20.68 -0.16 -15.97
C LEU A 222 22.10 -0.40 -15.37
N SER A 223 23.07 -0.70 -16.23
CA SER A 223 24.49 -0.88 -15.88
C SER A 223 25.18 0.36 -15.30
N LEU A 224 24.60 1.55 -15.50
CA LEU A 224 25.11 2.84 -15.01
C LEU A 224 24.27 3.41 -13.86
N THR A 225 23.18 2.73 -13.46
CA THR A 225 22.33 3.16 -12.34
C THR A 225 22.87 2.64 -11.01
N THR A 226 23.06 3.54 -10.04
CA THR A 226 23.46 3.16 -8.68
C THR A 226 22.28 2.57 -7.90
N ALA A 227 22.55 1.75 -6.88
CA ALA A 227 21.50 1.18 -6.01
C ALA A 227 20.62 2.27 -5.37
N ASN A 228 21.21 3.39 -4.96
CA ASN A 228 20.47 4.53 -4.39
C ASN A 228 19.51 5.17 -5.42
N GLN A 229 19.91 5.27 -6.68
CA GLN A 229 19.03 5.77 -7.74
C GLN A 229 17.87 4.82 -8.01
N GLN A 230 18.12 3.51 -8.00
CA GLN A 230 17.06 2.50 -8.15
C GLN A 230 16.07 2.56 -6.99
N ALA A 231 16.56 2.68 -5.75
CA ALA A 231 15.71 2.86 -4.57
C ALA A 231 14.84 4.13 -4.66
N PHE A 232 15.42 5.24 -5.12
CA PHE A 232 14.69 6.48 -5.37
C PHE A 232 13.57 6.29 -6.40
N PHE A 233 13.87 5.69 -7.56
CA PHE A 233 12.87 5.46 -8.61
C PHE A 233 11.75 4.54 -8.15
N HIS A 234 12.10 3.48 -7.43
CA HIS A 234 11.14 2.59 -6.80
C HIS A 234 10.20 3.36 -5.85
N ALA A 235 10.74 4.16 -4.93
CA ALA A 235 9.95 4.91 -3.96
C ALA A 235 9.00 5.91 -4.63
N ILE A 236 9.45 6.64 -5.66
CA ILE A 236 8.60 7.57 -6.41
C ILE A 236 7.48 6.83 -7.14
N PHE A 237 7.80 5.71 -7.81
CA PHE A 237 6.79 4.90 -8.50
C PHE A 237 5.73 4.36 -7.54
N MET A 238 6.17 3.82 -6.39
CA MET A 238 5.26 3.31 -5.37
C MET A 238 4.42 4.44 -4.75
N ALA A 239 5.01 5.60 -4.47
CA ALA A 239 4.29 6.77 -3.99
C ALA A 239 3.18 7.20 -4.97
N GLN A 240 3.45 7.26 -6.28
CA GLN A 240 2.43 7.58 -7.29
C GLN A 240 1.32 6.54 -7.34
N SER A 241 1.68 5.26 -7.26
CA SER A 241 0.73 4.14 -7.25
C SER A 241 -0.21 4.23 -6.05
N PHE A 242 0.33 4.46 -4.84
CA PHE A 242 -0.49 4.61 -3.64
C PHE A 242 -1.25 5.93 -3.59
N TRP A 243 -0.71 7.01 -4.15
CA TRP A 243 -1.44 8.27 -4.28
C TRP A 243 -2.71 8.08 -5.11
N LEU A 244 -2.62 7.39 -6.25
CA LEU A 244 -3.79 7.07 -7.08
C LEU A 244 -4.81 6.23 -6.29
N LEU A 245 -4.35 5.21 -5.56
CA LEU A 245 -5.22 4.39 -4.71
C LEU A 245 -5.91 5.23 -3.62
N VAL A 246 -5.19 6.12 -2.94
CA VAL A 246 -5.74 7.02 -1.91
C VAL A 246 -6.82 7.91 -2.51
N VAL A 247 -6.58 8.52 -3.68
CA VAL A 247 -7.57 9.37 -4.36
C VAL A 247 -8.83 8.58 -4.69
N ILE A 248 -8.68 7.37 -5.26
CA ILE A 248 -9.80 6.47 -5.57
C ILE A 248 -10.57 6.11 -4.30
N GLN A 249 -9.87 5.73 -3.23
CA GLN A 249 -10.50 5.34 -1.97
C GLN A 249 -11.24 6.52 -1.31
N LEU A 250 -10.66 7.71 -1.28
CA LEU A 250 -11.32 8.92 -0.77
C LEU A 250 -12.58 9.25 -1.56
N PHE A 251 -12.55 9.08 -2.89
CA PHE A 251 -13.73 9.22 -3.73
C PHE A 251 -14.85 8.24 -3.31
N PHE A 252 -14.52 6.97 -3.09
CA PHE A 252 -15.50 5.97 -2.63
C PHE A 252 -16.00 6.21 -1.19
N ILE A 253 -15.18 6.78 -0.30
CA ILE A 253 -15.56 7.05 1.09
C ILE A 253 -16.45 8.29 1.21
N PHE A 254 -16.07 9.41 0.58
CA PHE A 254 -16.69 10.72 0.84
C PHE A 254 -17.61 11.21 -0.27
N ILE A 255 -17.24 10.95 -1.53
CA ILE A 255 -17.92 11.55 -2.68
C ILE A 255 -19.07 10.66 -3.13
N LEU A 256 -18.81 9.36 -3.34
CA LEU A 256 -19.82 8.44 -3.86
C LEU A 256 -21.07 8.31 -2.97
N PRO A 257 -20.96 8.21 -1.62
CA PRO A 257 -22.13 8.02 -0.77
C PRO A 257 -22.97 9.30 -0.58
N ASN A 258 -22.41 10.48 -0.82
CA ASN A 258 -23.07 11.76 -0.55
C ASN A 258 -23.50 12.45 -1.85
N LEU A 259 -24.80 12.48 -2.12
CA LEU A 259 -25.37 13.08 -3.33
C LEU A 259 -24.96 14.55 -3.54
N LYS A 260 -24.83 15.34 -2.46
CA LYS A 260 -24.40 16.74 -2.54
C LYS A 260 -22.95 16.82 -3.02
N TYR A 261 -22.04 16.07 -2.39
CA TYR A 261 -20.63 16.07 -2.78
C TYR A 261 -20.40 15.45 -4.15
N ARG A 262 -21.15 14.41 -4.51
CA ARG A 262 -21.15 13.84 -5.86
C ARG A 262 -21.54 14.87 -6.90
N LYS A 263 -22.63 15.61 -6.68
CA LYS A 263 -23.11 16.65 -7.59
C LYS A 263 -22.07 17.77 -7.72
N MET A 264 -21.58 18.30 -6.60
CA MET A 264 -20.53 19.32 -6.58
C MET A 264 -19.24 18.84 -7.28
N PHE A 265 -18.84 17.58 -7.06
CA PHE A 265 -17.68 17.01 -7.74
C PHE A 265 -17.92 16.96 -9.25
N LEU A 266 -19.03 16.38 -9.72
CA LEU A 266 -19.31 16.27 -11.17
C LEU A 266 -19.46 17.62 -11.86
N GLU A 267 -20.05 18.62 -11.21
CA GLU A 267 -20.19 19.98 -11.75
C GLU A 267 -18.86 20.71 -11.88
N ASN A 268 -17.91 20.45 -10.97
CA ASN A 268 -16.59 21.10 -10.98
C ASN A 268 -15.48 20.23 -11.56
N PHE A 269 -15.75 18.94 -11.83
CA PHE A 269 -14.75 18.02 -12.35
C PHE A 269 -14.45 18.39 -13.80
N PRO A 270 -13.22 18.79 -14.14
CA PRO A 270 -12.90 19.31 -15.46
C PRO A 270 -12.69 18.16 -16.46
N TYR A 271 -13.68 17.29 -16.63
CA TYR A 271 -13.58 16.08 -17.46
C TYR A 271 -13.18 16.41 -18.90
N THR A 272 -13.65 17.53 -19.45
CA THR A 272 -13.26 18.01 -20.79
C THR A 272 -11.77 18.27 -20.88
N ARG A 273 -11.17 18.94 -19.88
CA ARG A 273 -9.72 19.19 -19.84
C ARG A 273 -8.94 17.90 -19.66
N ILE A 274 -9.40 17.02 -18.77
CA ILE A 274 -8.73 15.73 -18.53
C ILE A 274 -8.72 14.89 -19.80
N ILE A 275 -9.86 14.74 -20.47
CA ILE A 275 -9.95 13.98 -21.73
C ILE A 275 -9.06 14.62 -22.80
N TYR A 276 -9.10 15.95 -22.93
CA TYR A 276 -8.26 16.69 -23.87
C TYR A 276 -6.76 16.44 -23.64
N TRP A 277 -6.28 16.60 -22.40
CA TRP A 277 -4.88 16.40 -22.06
C TRP A 277 -4.45 14.93 -22.16
N THR A 278 -5.33 13.99 -21.80
CA THR A 278 -5.08 12.56 -22.01
C THR A 278 -4.92 12.24 -23.49
N PHE A 279 -5.75 12.82 -24.36
CA PHE A 279 -5.64 12.59 -25.81
C PHE A 279 -4.33 13.16 -26.38
N ILE A 280 -3.96 14.38 -25.97
CA ILE A 280 -2.67 14.98 -26.33
C ILE A 280 -1.50 14.11 -25.85
N ALA A 281 -1.56 13.64 -24.61
CA ALA A 281 -0.52 12.80 -24.04
C ALA A 281 -0.40 11.47 -24.81
N LEU A 282 -1.51 10.80 -25.12
CA LEU A 282 -1.52 9.56 -25.90
C LEU A 282 -0.95 9.76 -27.31
N ILE A 283 -1.28 10.85 -27.99
CA ILE A 283 -0.68 11.21 -29.28
C ILE A 283 0.83 11.42 -29.13
N GLY A 284 1.25 12.17 -28.11
CA GLY A 284 2.67 12.40 -27.83
C GLY A 284 3.43 11.10 -27.58
N ILE A 285 2.86 10.18 -26.79
CA ILE A 285 3.43 8.85 -26.52
C ILE A 285 3.54 8.04 -27.83
N TYR A 286 2.46 7.99 -28.62
CA TYR A 286 2.45 7.26 -29.89
C TYR A 286 3.49 7.79 -30.87
N LEU A 287 3.59 9.13 -31.03
CA LEU A 287 4.59 9.77 -31.89
C LEU A 287 6.01 9.50 -31.40
N ASN A 288 6.25 9.58 -30.09
CA ASN A 288 7.54 9.27 -29.50
C ASN A 288 7.96 7.82 -29.80
N GLN A 289 7.07 6.85 -29.53
CA GLN A 289 7.33 5.43 -29.82
C GLN A 289 7.65 5.20 -31.30
N LYS A 290 6.95 5.87 -32.24
CA LYS A 290 7.22 5.74 -33.67
C LYS A 290 8.56 6.36 -34.10
N THR A 291 9.05 7.37 -33.38
CA THR A 291 10.25 8.13 -33.76
C THR A 291 11.54 7.54 -33.17
N PHE A 292 11.45 6.84 -32.03
CA PHE A 292 12.63 6.37 -31.28
C PHE A 292 12.75 4.84 -31.16
N VAL A 293 11.86 4.07 -31.79
CA VAL A 293 11.90 2.57 -31.81
C VAL A 293 12.30 2.02 -33.19
N THR A 294 12.92 2.84 -34.05
CA THR A 294 13.70 2.39 -35.23
C THR A 294 15.18 2.47 -34.94
#